data_AF-A0A447GF93-F1
#
_entry.id   AF-A0A447GF93-F1
#
_cell.length_a   1.000
_cell.length_b   1.000
_cell.length_c   1.000
_cell.angle_alpha   90.00
_cell.angle_beta   90.00
_cell.angle_gamma   90.00
#
_symmetry.space_group_name_H-M   'P 1'
#
loop_
_entity.id
_entity.type
_entity.pdbx_description
1 polymer ?
#
loop_
_entity_poly.entity_id
_entity_poly.type
_entity_poly.pdbx_seq_one_letter_code
_entity_poly.pdbx_strand_id
1 'polypeptide(L)'
;MAVRAFLAVTGAALLIASTPLIVLLPELGIPALLVAFRLLAVEADWAAQAYAWTDWRFSQLRDWFHRRSRPARAAVLTGLLLAAAVLVWFIIYEF
;
A
#
# COMPACT_ATOMS: atom_id res chain seq x y z
N MET A 1 -20.83 8.05 -19.59
CA MET A 1 -20.25 9.17 -18.83
C MET A 1 -20.42 9.04 -17.32
N ALA A 2 -21.64 8.86 -16.79
CA ALA A 2 -21.88 8.75 -15.34
C ALA A 2 -21.06 7.64 -14.64
N VAL A 3 -20.99 6.44 -15.22
CA VAL A 3 -20.21 5.32 -14.66
C VAL A 3 -18.71 5.65 -14.59
N ARG A 4 -18.15 6.27 -15.64
CA ARG A 4 -16.74 6.68 -15.70
C ARG A 4 -16.41 7.73 -14.64
N ALA A 5 -17.28 8.74 -14.50
CA ALA A 5 -17.15 9.76 -13.47
C ALA A 5 -17.22 9.17 -12.05
N PHE A 6 -18.14 8.23 -11.82
CA PHE A 6 -18.24 7.51 -10.55
C PHE A 6 -16.96 6.73 -10.24
N LEU A 7 -16.44 5.96 -11.21
CA LEU A 7 -15.19 5.21 -11.05
C LEU A 7 -13.99 6.12 -10.76
N ALA A 8 -13.89 7.27 -11.42
CA ALA A 8 -12.84 8.25 -11.17
C ALA A 8 -12.90 8.82 -9.75
N VAL A 9 -14.10 9.21 -9.29
CA VAL A 9 -14.31 9.74 -7.93
C VAL A 9 -14.02 8.67 -6.89
N THR A 10 -14.54 7.46 -7.05
CA THR A 10 -14.29 6.35 -6.12
C THR A 10 -12.81 5.96 -6.10
N GLY A 11 -12.16 5.89 -7.26
CA GLY A 11 -10.74 5.59 -7.37
C GLY A 11 -9.86 6.65 -6.69
N ALA A 12 -10.18 7.94 -6.88
CA ALA A 12 -9.46 9.03 -6.22
C ALA A 12 -9.66 9.02 -4.69
N ALA A 13 -10.90 8.83 -4.22
CA ALA A 13 -11.19 8.71 -2.79
C ALA A 13 -10.44 7.52 -2.16
N LEU A 14 -10.45 6.37 -2.84
CA LEU A 14 -9.75 5.17 -2.38
C LEU A 14 -8.23 5.37 -2.36
N LEU A 15 -7.67 6.08 -3.35
CA LEU A 15 -6.24 6.42 -3.39
C LEU A 15 -5.84 7.25 -2.16
N ILE A 16 -6.62 8.28 -1.84
CA ILE A 16 -6.39 9.13 -0.66
C ILE A 16 -6.48 8.29 0.62
N ALA A 17 -7.52 7.46 0.77
CA ALA A 17 -7.71 6.62 1.95
C ALA A 17 -6.63 5.53 2.09
N SER A 18 -6.12 5.01 0.97
CA SER A 18 -5.08 3.97 0.97
C SER A 18 -3.73 4.47 1.47
N THR A 19 -3.43 5.76 1.28
CA THR A 19 -2.14 6.37 1.69
C THR A 19 -1.88 6.26 3.20
N PRO A 20 -2.77 6.72 4.10
CA PRO A 20 -2.60 6.50 5.54
C PRO A 20 -2.75 5.01 5.90
N LEU A 21 -3.57 4.25 5.17
CA LEU A 21 -3.76 2.83 5.42
C LEU A 21 -2.49 2.01 5.18
N ILE A 22 -1.62 2.41 4.25
CA ILE A 22 -0.31 1.76 4.04
C ILE A 22 0.59 1.90 5.28
N VAL A 23 0.49 3.04 5.98
CA VAL A 23 1.26 3.28 7.21
C VAL A 23 0.69 2.48 8.39
N LEU A 24 -0.64 2.45 8.51
CA LEU A 24 -1.34 1.78 9.61
C LEU A 24 -1.38 0.25 9.46
N LEU A 25 -1.68 -0.24 8.26
CA LEU A 25 -1.92 -1.63 7.94
C LEU A 25 -1.53 -1.94 6.47
N PRO A 26 -0.24 -2.15 6.19
CA PRO A 26 0.25 -2.33 4.83
C PRO A 26 -0.39 -3.52 4.10
N GLU A 27 -0.81 -4.56 4.81
CA GLU A 27 -1.48 -5.75 4.26
C GLU A 27 -2.82 -5.41 3.58
N LEU A 28 -3.45 -4.30 3.97
CA LEU A 28 -4.72 -3.83 3.45
C LEU A 28 -4.55 -2.55 2.61
N GLY A 29 -3.59 -1.70 2.99
CA GLY A 29 -3.24 -0.48 2.27
C GLY A 29 -2.74 -0.74 0.85
N ILE A 30 -1.83 -1.69 0.66
CA ILE A 30 -1.27 -1.98 -0.67
C ILE A 30 -2.32 -2.58 -1.62
N PRO A 31 -3.13 -3.58 -1.23
CA PRO A 31 -4.23 -4.05 -2.07
C PRO A 31 -5.25 -2.94 -2.40
N ALA A 32 -5.61 -2.10 -1.43
CA ALA A 32 -6.52 -0.98 -1.66
C ALA A 32 -5.95 0.03 -2.67
N LEU A 33 -4.65 0.34 -2.56
CA LEU A 33 -3.93 1.19 -3.51
C LEU A 33 -3.96 0.62 -4.94
N LEU A 34 -3.73 -0.69 -5.09
CA LEU A 34 -3.79 -1.36 -6.39
C LEU A 34 -5.21 -1.33 -6.98
N VAL A 35 -6.25 -1.47 -6.16
CA VAL A 35 -7.65 -1.30 -6.61
C VAL A 35 -7.91 0.15 -7.04
N ALA A 36 -7.42 1.14 -6.27
CA ALA A 36 -7.58 2.55 -6.61
C ALA A 36 -6.96 2.87 -7.97
N PHE A 37 -5.71 2.43 -8.21
CA PHE A 37 -5.06 2.61 -9.51
C PHE A 37 -5.79 1.89 -10.63
N ARG A 38 -6.33 0.68 -10.39
CA ARG A 38 -7.10 -0.06 -11.39
C ARG A 38 -8.38 0.68 -11.80
N LEU A 39 -9.06 1.33 -10.86
CA LEU A 39 -10.25 2.14 -11.14
C LEU A 39 -9.88 3.40 -11.94
N LEU A 40 -8.77 4.07 -11.56
CA LEU A 40 -8.29 5.28 -12.23
C LEU A 40 -7.67 5.02 -13.60
N ALA A 41 -7.14 3.82 -13.84
CA ALA A 41 -6.53 3.43 -15.12
C ALA A 41 -7.50 3.50 -16.31
N VAL A 42 -8.82 3.51 -16.07
CA VAL A 42 -9.83 3.69 -17.11
C VAL A 42 -9.79 5.10 -17.69
N GLU A 43 -9.37 6.09 -16.90
CA GLU A 43 -9.37 7.51 -17.26
C GLU A 43 -7.97 8.09 -17.44
N ALA A 44 -6.95 7.49 -16.82
CA ALA A 44 -5.62 8.07 -16.77
C ALA A 44 -4.51 7.02 -16.91
N ASP A 45 -3.70 7.16 -17.96
CA ASP A 45 -2.59 6.25 -18.26
C ASP A 45 -1.52 6.22 -17.17
N TRP A 46 -1.32 7.33 -16.46
CA TRP A 46 -0.39 7.37 -15.33
C TRP A 46 -0.79 6.39 -14.23
N ALA A 47 -2.09 6.15 -14.04
CA ALA A 47 -2.59 5.21 -13.03
C ALA A 47 -2.32 3.76 -13.45
N ALA A 48 -2.38 3.46 -14.75
CA ALA A 48 -1.98 2.16 -15.28
C ALA A 48 -0.47 1.91 -15.09
N GLN A 49 0.36 2.93 -15.34
CA GLN A 49 1.80 2.84 -15.11
C GLN A 49 2.14 2.70 -13.62
N ALA A 50 1.46 3.46 -12.76
CA ALA A 50 1.62 3.37 -11.31
C ALA A 50 1.19 2.00 -10.77
N TYR A 51 0.09 1.44 -11.27
CA TYR A 51 -0.34 0.07 -10.96
C TYR A 51 0.75 -0.94 -11.31
N ALA A 52 1.25 -0.92 -12.55
CA ALA A 52 2.26 -1.87 -13.02
C ALA A 52 3.58 -1.76 -12.23
N TRP A 53 4.04 -0.55 -11.94
CA TRP A 53 5.24 -0.33 -11.13
C TRP A 53 5.06 -0.84 -9.69
N THR A 54 3.91 -0.54 -9.08
CA THR A 54 3.61 -0.93 -7.70
C THR A 54 3.49 -2.44 -7.56
N ASP A 55 2.80 -3.10 -8.50
CA ASP A 55 2.64 -4.55 -8.54
C ASP A 55 3.98 -5.27 -8.78
N TRP A 56 4.80 -4.78 -9.71
CA TRP A 56 6.14 -5.30 -9.97
C TRP A 56 7.08 -5.12 -8.76
N ARG A 57 7.00 -3.98 -8.07
CA ARG A 57 7.82 -3.73 -6.88
C ARG A 57 7.39 -4.61 -5.71
N PHE A 58 6.09 -4.77 -5.52
CA PHE A 58 5.52 -5.59 -4.45
C PHE A 58 5.81 -7.07 -4.65
N SER A 59 5.64 -7.60 -5.86
CA SER A 59 5.99 -8.99 -6.19
C SER A 59 7.47 -9.29 -5.96
N GLN A 60 8.39 -8.40 -6.36
CA GLN A 60 9.82 -8.55 -6.05
C GLN A 60 10.11 -8.55 -4.55
N LEU A 61 9.50 -7.63 -3.79
CA LEU A 61 9.69 -7.56 -2.34
C LEU A 61 9.20 -8.85 -1.67
N ARG A 62 8.03 -9.34 -2.10
CA ARG A 62 7.40 -10.57 -1.63
C ARG A 62 8.28 -11.77 -1.95
N ASP A 63 8.78 -11.89 -3.17
CA ASP A 63 9.67 -12.97 -3.58
C ASP A 63 10.99 -12.94 -2.81
N TRP A 64 11.59 -11.76 -2.63
CA TRP A 64 12.78 -11.58 -1.80
C TRP A 64 12.54 -12.04 -0.35
N PHE A 65 11.38 -11.67 0.23
CA PHE A 65 11.02 -12.02 1.59
C PHE A 65 10.76 -13.52 1.76
N HIS A 66 10.08 -14.15 0.79
CA HIS A 66 9.84 -15.59 0.80
C HIS A 66 11.12 -16.41 0.57
N ARG A 67 12.08 -15.89 -0.19
CA ARG A 67 13.41 -16.51 -0.37
C ARG A 67 14.33 -16.32 0.84
N ARG A 68 13.97 -15.47 1.80
CA ARG A 68 14.79 -15.17 2.98
C ARG A 68 14.69 -16.29 4.02
N SER A 69 15.80 -16.62 4.67
CA SER A 69 15.84 -17.63 5.73
C SER A 69 14.95 -17.25 6.92
N ARG A 70 14.35 -18.26 7.59
CA ARG A 70 13.49 -18.09 8.78
C ARG A 70 14.02 -17.06 9.82
N PRO A 71 15.31 -17.04 10.21
CA PRO A 71 15.81 -16.07 11.18
C PRO A 71 15.82 -14.63 10.63
N ALA A 72 16.19 -14.43 9.36
CA ALA A 72 16.17 -13.10 8.77
C ALA A 72 14.73 -12.59 8.56
N ARG A 73 13.78 -13.49 8.28
CA ARG A 73 12.35 -13.15 8.24
C ARG A 73 11.85 -12.68 9.62
N ALA A 74 12.24 -13.39 10.68
CA ALA A 74 11.92 -13.01 12.06
C ALA A 74 12.52 -11.64 12.42
N ALA A 75 13.81 -11.41 12.10
CA ALA A 75 14.46 -10.13 12.36
C ALA A 75 13.76 -8.96 11.66
N VAL A 76 13.33 -9.14 10.41
CA VAL A 76 12.56 -8.12 9.68
C VAL A 76 11.21 -7.86 10.35
N LEU A 77 10.47 -8.91 10.73
CA LEU A 77 9.18 -8.77 11.41
C LEU A 77 9.33 -8.09 12.78
N THR A 78 10.33 -8.48 13.56
CA THR A 78 10.63 -7.86 14.86
C THR A 78 11.01 -6.40 14.68
N GLY A 79 11.86 -6.08 13.71
CA GLY A 79 12.22 -4.69 13.39
C GLY A 79 11.00 -3.86 12.98
N LEU A 80 10.10 -4.42 12.18
CA LEU A 80 8.86 -3.75 11.76
C LEU A 80 7.92 -3.49 12.96
N LEU A 81 7.75 -4.49 13.84
CA LEU A 81 6.94 -4.37 15.06
C LEU A 81 7.50 -3.30 16.00
N LEU A 82 8.82 -3.25 16.17
CA LEU A 82 9.46 -2.21 16.98
C LEU A 82 9.26 -0.82 16.37
N ALA A 83 9.40 -0.67 15.05
CA ALA A 83 9.15 0.59 14.38
C ALA A 83 7.68 1.04 14.53
N ALA A 84 6.73 0.11 14.40
CA ALA A 84 5.31 0.40 14.63
C ALA A 84 5.04 0.82 16.08
N ALA A 85 5.63 0.13 17.06
CA ALA A 85 5.51 0.49 18.47
C ALA A 85 6.06 1.89 18.77
N VAL A 86 7.21 2.24 18.17
CA VAL A 86 7.81 3.58 18.27
C VAL A 86 6.92 4.64 17.62
N LEU A 87 6.34 4.36 16.45
CA LEU A 87 5.44 5.29 15.77
C LEU A 87 4.17 5.54 16.60
N VAL A 88 3.56 4.49 17.15
CA VAL A 88 2.39 4.60 18.03
C VAL A 88 2.74 5.39 19.29
N TRP A 89 3.87 5.08 19.92
CA TRP A 89 4.37 5.84 21.06
C TRP A 89 4.50 7.33 20.73
N PHE A 90 5.11 7.65 19.58
CA PHE A 90 5.30 9.02 19.11
C PHE A 90 3.96 9.75 18.91
N ILE A 91 3.00 9.12 18.24
CA ILE A 91 1.66 9.68 18.03
C ILE A 91 0.94 9.95 19.35
N ILE A 92 1.04 9.04 20.33
CA ILE A 92 0.43 9.21 21.67
C ILE A 92 1.10 10.34 22.45
N TYR A 93 2.41 10.56 22.27
CA TYR A 93 3.14 11.59 23.00
C TYR A 93 2.97 12.99 22.39
N GLU A 94 2.75 13.08 21.07
CA GLU A 94 2.48 14.34 20.38
C GLU A 94 1.01 14.78 20.43
N PHE A 95 0.07 13.89 20.80
CA PHE A 95 -1.35 14.19 21.03
C PHE A 95 -1.69 14.33 22.52
#